data_AF-A0A2W5KRK3-F1
#
_entry.id   AF-A0A2W5KRK3-F1
#
_cell.length_a   1.000
_cell.length_b   1.000
_cell.length_c   1.000
_cell.angle_alpha   90.00
_cell.angle_beta   90.00
_cell.angle_gamma   90.00
#
_symmetry.space_group_name_H-M   'P 1'
#
loop_
_entity.id
_entity.type
_entity.pdbx_description
1 polymer ?
#
loop_
_entity_poly.entity_id
_entity_poly.type
_entity_poly.pdbx_seq_one_letter_code
_entity_poly.pdbx_strand_id
1 'polypeptide(L)'
;MTWREAAGSMPGMIALTSPRRLLGASAPLLLAVALTALITTSRAHAAEQLVASVPGADFDVGATPVVQTIAFDATVPISGVGFTARWTAVVADEENGLAPWSLDLAATITAPDGSSTLSWPRFGGDRTYADYPLQDYIAGFADVAGSGDFQWRFTSVGPPWVAGLRDVTYHLTTRVDNVVGTYPGSVASGPTWSRPYYIGGISGLGPVVYQATAFEVPVSGGYYFESVVAQGDHFLALYQDAFDPAQPLANLLDYEAGNGSSPNGPPRGTARISALLFAGRSYHLVASQWSASAPGQSYVTTVTGPAALILAGDDTLFADGFE
;
A
#
# COMPACT_ATOMS: atom_id res chain seq x y z
N MET A 1 61.79 6.80 -11.78
CA MET A 1 61.44 5.71 -10.86
C MET A 1 60.88 4.58 -11.71
N THR A 2 61.75 3.64 -12.07
CA THR A 2 61.55 2.62 -13.10
C THR A 2 61.45 1.25 -12.43
N TRP A 3 60.36 0.52 -12.66
CA TRP A 3 60.22 -0.87 -12.20
C TRP A 3 60.07 -1.81 -13.40
N ARG A 4 60.86 -2.89 -13.36
CA ARG A 4 61.11 -3.88 -14.40
C ARG A 4 60.10 -5.02 -14.39
N GLU A 5 59.90 -5.61 -15.57
CA GLU A 5 59.36 -6.94 -15.82
C GLU A 5 60.23 -8.06 -15.23
N ALA A 6 59.60 -9.20 -14.91
CA ALA A 6 60.23 -10.52 -14.97
C ALA A 6 59.18 -11.59 -15.28
N ALA A 7 59.35 -12.25 -16.43
CA ALA A 7 58.71 -13.48 -16.84
C ALA A 7 59.45 -14.70 -16.26
N GLY A 8 58.75 -15.84 -16.11
CA GLY A 8 59.35 -17.14 -15.79
C GLY A 8 58.39 -18.28 -16.09
N SER A 9 58.76 -19.15 -17.03
CA SER A 9 57.98 -20.26 -17.58
C SER A 9 58.50 -21.65 -17.16
N MET A 10 57.56 -22.58 -16.85
CA MET A 10 57.54 -24.05 -17.13
C MET A 10 58.66 -24.96 -16.55
N PRO A 11 58.56 -26.32 -16.56
CA PRO A 11 57.43 -27.27 -16.70
C PRO A 11 57.44 -28.40 -15.63
N GLY A 12 56.40 -29.27 -15.60
CA GLY A 12 56.45 -30.50 -14.80
C GLY A 12 55.23 -31.40 -14.96
N MET A 13 55.28 -32.29 -15.95
CA MET A 13 54.28 -33.31 -16.28
C MET A 13 54.63 -34.63 -15.58
N ILE A 14 53.74 -35.19 -14.75
CA ILE A 14 53.74 -36.61 -14.37
C ILE A 14 52.29 -37.11 -14.37
N ALA A 15 52.01 -38.04 -15.28
CA ALA A 15 50.81 -38.87 -15.29
C ALA A 15 51.02 -40.07 -14.34
N LEU A 16 49.96 -40.52 -13.65
CA LEU A 16 49.77 -41.92 -13.25
C LEU A 16 48.32 -42.16 -12.80
N THR A 17 47.62 -42.93 -13.65
CA THR A 17 46.67 -44.02 -13.35
C THR A 17 45.50 -43.82 -12.38
N SER A 18 44.32 -43.92 -12.99
CA SER A 18 43.00 -44.20 -12.41
C SER A 18 42.99 -45.41 -11.47
N PRO A 19 42.07 -45.42 -10.49
CA PRO A 19 41.06 -46.48 -10.54
C PRO A 19 39.63 -45.96 -10.39
N ARG A 20 38.75 -46.56 -11.20
CA ARG A 20 37.30 -46.67 -11.04
C ARG A 20 36.88 -46.75 -9.56
N ARG A 21 35.91 -45.94 -9.14
CA ARG A 21 34.87 -46.35 -8.17
C ARG A 21 33.63 -45.44 -8.22
N LEU A 22 32.52 -46.10 -8.54
CA LEU A 22 31.16 -45.91 -8.05
C LEU A 22 30.46 -44.56 -8.31
N LEU A 23 29.60 -44.59 -9.33
CA LEU A 23 28.38 -43.80 -9.45
C LEU A 23 27.56 -43.93 -8.15
N GLY A 24 27.69 -42.93 -7.28
CA GLY A 24 26.73 -42.68 -6.20
C GLY A 24 25.66 -41.76 -6.74
N ALA A 25 24.42 -42.25 -6.81
CA ALA A 25 23.26 -41.46 -7.19
C ALA A 25 23.17 -40.20 -6.32
N SER A 26 23.26 -39.04 -6.96
CA SER A 26 23.01 -37.74 -6.34
C SER A 26 21.53 -37.64 -6.06
N ALA A 27 21.12 -37.91 -4.82
CA ALA A 27 19.77 -37.59 -4.38
C ALA A 27 19.58 -36.06 -4.45
N PRO A 28 18.50 -35.54 -5.05
CA PRO A 28 18.19 -34.14 -4.95
C PRO A 28 17.93 -33.82 -3.48
N LEU A 29 18.79 -32.98 -2.90
CA LEU A 29 18.58 -32.41 -1.57
C LEU A 29 17.36 -31.46 -1.71
N LEU A 30 16.17 -32.00 -1.50
CA LEU A 30 14.95 -31.23 -1.28
C LEU A 30 15.16 -30.43 0.00
N LEU A 31 15.68 -29.21 -0.16
CA LEU A 31 15.70 -28.21 0.89
C LEU A 31 14.24 -27.80 1.12
N ALA A 32 13.54 -28.58 1.95
CA ALA A 32 12.25 -28.18 2.50
C ALA A 32 12.53 -26.94 3.36
N VAL A 33 12.32 -25.76 2.79
CA VAL A 33 12.19 -24.53 3.56
C VAL A 33 10.94 -24.72 4.39
N ALA A 34 11.13 -25.19 5.62
CA ALA A 34 10.10 -25.15 6.65
C ALA A 34 9.85 -23.66 6.92
N LEU A 35 8.90 -23.09 6.18
CA LEU A 35 8.36 -21.77 6.46
C LEU A 35 7.58 -21.91 7.76
N THR A 36 8.27 -21.73 8.89
CA THR A 36 7.63 -21.56 10.17
C THR A 36 6.82 -20.28 10.07
N ALA A 37 5.52 -20.41 9.77
CA ALA A 37 4.57 -19.32 9.86
C ALA A 37 4.54 -18.88 11.33
N LEU A 38 5.36 -17.89 11.66
CA LEU A 38 5.26 -17.18 12.91
C LEU A 38 3.92 -16.45 12.83
N ILE A 39 2.87 -17.03 13.41
CA ILE A 39 1.57 -16.37 13.57
C ILE A 39 1.80 -15.27 14.61
N THR A 40 2.36 -14.14 14.18
CA THR A 40 2.26 -12.92 14.95
C THR A 40 0.79 -12.55 14.98
N THR A 41 0.19 -12.60 16.16
CA THR A 41 -1.14 -12.04 16.41
C THR A 41 -1.06 -10.51 16.42
N SER A 42 -0.56 -9.91 15.34
CA SER A 42 -1.03 -8.57 14.98
C SER A 42 -2.54 -8.68 14.93
N ARG A 43 -3.27 -7.79 15.61
CA ARG A 43 -4.73 -7.70 15.44
C ARG A 43 -4.97 -7.62 13.95
N ALA A 44 -5.39 -8.72 13.34
CA ALA A 44 -5.73 -8.72 11.93
C ALA A 44 -6.84 -7.68 11.82
N HIS A 45 -6.60 -6.64 11.02
CA HIS A 45 -7.66 -5.72 10.68
C HIS A 45 -8.77 -6.57 10.07
N ALA A 46 -9.96 -6.53 10.68
CA ALA A 46 -11.09 -7.22 10.11
C ALA A 46 -11.41 -6.56 8.77
N ALA A 47 -11.73 -7.36 7.77
CA ALA A 47 -12.11 -6.90 6.45
C ALA A 47 -13.40 -6.09 6.57
N GLU A 48 -13.43 -4.96 5.88
CA GLU A 48 -14.54 -4.03 5.88
C GLU A 48 -15.13 -3.99 4.48
N GLN A 49 -16.36 -4.46 4.29
CA GLN A 49 -17.07 -4.35 3.01
C GLN A 49 -17.86 -3.05 2.98
N LEU A 50 -17.80 -2.32 1.87
CA LEU A 50 -18.63 -1.12 1.65
C LEU A 50 -20.09 -1.52 1.46
N VAL A 51 -20.98 -0.86 2.19
CA VAL A 51 -22.43 -1.19 2.18
C VAL A 51 -23.32 -0.02 1.79
N ALA A 52 -22.87 1.21 1.98
CA ALA A 52 -23.61 2.40 1.58
C ALA A 52 -22.66 3.54 1.20
N SER A 53 -23.14 4.45 0.36
CA SER A 53 -22.41 5.65 -0.05
C SER A 53 -23.37 6.82 -0.26
N VAL A 54 -23.00 8.00 0.22
CA VAL A 54 -23.81 9.23 0.10
C VAL A 54 -22.89 10.37 -0.35
N PRO A 55 -23.20 11.06 -1.46
CA PRO A 55 -22.44 12.22 -1.88
C PRO A 55 -22.59 13.37 -0.87
N GLY A 56 -21.49 14.08 -0.63
CA GLY A 56 -21.40 15.27 0.20
C GLY A 56 -21.28 16.54 -0.62
N ALA A 57 -21.31 17.68 0.08
CA ALA A 57 -20.93 18.96 -0.51
C ALA A 57 -19.42 19.17 -0.39
N ASP A 58 -18.87 20.03 -1.25
CA ASP A 58 -17.50 20.53 -1.12
C ASP A 58 -17.37 21.48 0.06
N PHE A 59 -16.24 21.44 0.77
CA PHE A 59 -15.96 22.35 1.89
C PHE A 59 -14.46 22.53 2.15
N ASP A 60 -14.15 23.59 2.89
CA ASP A 60 -12.79 23.90 3.33
C ASP A 60 -12.66 23.73 4.83
N VAL A 61 -11.60 23.07 5.27
CA VAL A 61 -11.27 22.83 6.67
C VAL A 61 -10.09 23.74 7.04
N GLY A 62 -10.40 24.85 7.70
CA GLY A 62 -9.42 25.77 8.26
C GLY A 62 -9.22 25.58 9.77
N ALA A 63 -8.96 26.69 10.47
CA ALA A 63 -8.76 26.67 11.93
C ALA A 63 -10.01 26.28 12.74
N THR A 64 -11.21 26.45 12.17
CA THR A 64 -12.47 26.02 12.80
C THR A 64 -12.86 24.66 12.25
N PRO A 65 -13.17 23.67 13.11
CA PRO A 65 -13.67 22.37 12.68
C PRO A 65 -14.93 22.49 11.82
N VAL A 66 -15.02 21.67 10.77
CA VAL A 66 -16.22 21.54 9.93
C VAL A 66 -16.98 20.29 10.35
N VAL A 67 -18.28 20.39 10.59
CA VAL A 67 -19.15 19.26 10.90
C VAL A 67 -20.10 19.02 9.74
N GLN A 68 -20.11 17.79 9.25
CA GLN A 68 -21.01 17.30 8.21
C GLN A 68 -21.94 16.26 8.82
N THR A 69 -23.24 16.38 8.56
CA THR A 69 -24.25 15.42 9.03
C THR A 69 -24.81 14.68 7.84
N ILE A 70 -24.58 13.38 7.78
CA ILE A 70 -24.86 12.55 6.62
C ILE A 70 -25.86 11.47 7.01
N ALA A 71 -27.05 11.54 6.42
CA ALA A 71 -28.10 10.55 6.61
C ALA A 71 -27.81 9.31 5.76
N PHE A 72 -27.79 8.15 6.40
CA PHE A 72 -27.73 6.84 5.74
C PHE A 72 -28.99 6.03 6.04
N ASP A 73 -29.26 5.04 5.18
CA ASP A 73 -30.36 4.08 5.35
C ASP A 73 -29.85 2.64 5.12
N ALA A 74 -28.70 2.31 5.72
CA ALA A 74 -28.16 0.96 5.63
C ALA A 74 -28.87 0.02 6.62
N THR A 75 -29.29 -1.15 6.14
CA THR A 75 -30.03 -2.14 6.94
C THR A 75 -29.14 -3.16 7.65
N VAL A 76 -27.83 -2.97 7.59
CA VAL A 76 -26.82 -3.84 8.21
C VAL A 76 -26.09 -3.10 9.32
N PRO A 77 -25.53 -3.81 10.32
CA PRO A 77 -24.66 -3.19 11.32
C PRO A 77 -23.40 -2.60 10.69
N ILE A 78 -22.90 -1.50 11.26
CA ILE A 78 -21.75 -0.75 10.74
C ILE A 78 -20.59 -0.85 11.72
N SER A 79 -19.46 -1.32 11.21
CA SER A 79 -18.21 -1.48 11.96
C SER A 79 -17.15 -0.45 11.58
N GLY A 80 -17.33 0.25 10.48
CA GLY A 80 -16.39 1.25 10.00
C GLY A 80 -17.01 2.26 9.05
N VAL A 81 -16.20 3.23 8.66
CA VAL A 81 -16.58 4.30 7.75
C VAL A 81 -15.42 4.61 6.83
N GLY A 82 -15.71 5.21 5.68
CA GLY A 82 -14.69 5.76 4.79
C GLY A 82 -15.21 6.98 4.08
N PHE A 83 -14.35 7.66 3.35
CA PHE A 83 -14.78 8.71 2.43
C PHE A 83 -13.83 8.77 1.24
N THR A 84 -14.36 9.25 0.13
CA THR A 84 -13.57 9.70 -1.00
C THR A 84 -13.70 11.20 -1.16
N ALA A 85 -12.63 11.84 -1.62
CA ALA A 85 -12.63 13.24 -1.99
C ALA A 85 -11.40 13.51 -2.86
N ARG A 86 -11.43 14.57 -3.65
CA ARG A 86 -10.20 15.23 -4.07
C ARG A 86 -9.79 16.22 -2.99
N TRP A 87 -8.68 15.95 -2.32
CA TRP A 87 -8.02 16.92 -1.47
C TRP A 87 -7.39 18.00 -2.32
N THR A 88 -7.46 19.24 -1.86
CA THR A 88 -6.89 20.43 -2.51
C THR A 88 -6.20 21.30 -1.47
N ALA A 89 -5.02 21.82 -1.80
CA ALA A 89 -4.35 22.83 -0.98
C ALA A 89 -5.03 24.19 -1.20
N VAL A 90 -5.83 24.66 -0.25
CA VAL A 90 -6.48 25.98 -0.34
C VAL A 90 -5.55 27.08 0.18
N VAL A 91 -4.91 26.81 1.32
CA VAL A 91 -3.81 27.63 1.86
C VAL A 91 -2.68 26.68 2.24
N ALA A 92 -1.56 26.76 1.52
CA ALA A 92 -0.35 25.96 1.76
C ALA A 92 0.62 26.68 2.69
N ASP A 93 1.42 25.91 3.43
CA ASP A 93 2.62 26.42 4.12
C ASP A 93 3.69 26.76 3.08
N GLU A 94 3.76 28.02 2.67
CA GLU A 94 4.87 28.56 1.87
C GLU A 94 6.00 29.13 2.76
N GLU A 95 5.81 29.21 4.08
CA GLU A 95 6.52 30.17 4.93
C GLU A 95 7.98 29.80 5.19
N ASN A 96 8.34 28.51 5.14
CA ASN A 96 9.70 28.05 5.51
C ASN A 96 10.39 27.13 4.49
N GLY A 97 9.76 26.77 3.36
CA GLY A 97 10.34 25.91 2.32
C GLY A 97 10.76 24.49 2.77
N LEU A 98 10.48 24.12 4.02
CA LEU A 98 10.71 22.80 4.63
C LEU A 98 9.42 21.98 4.78
N ALA A 99 8.31 22.58 4.33
CA ALA A 99 6.95 22.08 4.25
C ALA A 99 6.60 21.90 2.75
N PRO A 100 5.63 21.04 2.39
CA PRO A 100 4.46 20.67 3.20
C PRO A 100 4.30 19.17 3.54
N TRP A 101 3.86 18.92 4.78
CA TRP A 101 3.14 17.71 5.23
C TRP A 101 1.66 18.10 5.20
N SER A 102 0.87 17.57 4.30
CA SER A 102 -0.38 18.28 3.92
C SER A 102 -1.63 17.44 4.06
N LEU A 103 -1.54 16.33 4.76
CA LEU A 103 -2.74 15.73 5.32
C LEU A 103 -2.67 15.78 6.83
N ASP A 104 -2.40 16.99 7.32
CA ASP A 104 -2.76 17.41 8.67
C ASP A 104 -4.28 17.66 8.71
N LEU A 105 -5.04 16.63 8.37
CA LEU A 105 -6.49 16.62 8.47
C LEU A 105 -6.87 15.37 9.26
N ALA A 106 -7.67 15.56 10.28
CA ALA A 106 -8.23 14.50 11.11
C ALA A 106 -9.75 14.52 11.01
N ALA A 107 -10.39 13.41 11.34
CA ALA A 107 -11.82 13.40 11.61
C ALA A 107 -12.18 12.66 12.88
N THR A 108 -13.28 13.10 13.46
CA THR A 108 -14.02 12.35 14.48
C THR A 108 -15.40 12.04 13.91
N ILE A 109 -15.77 10.76 13.92
CA ILE A 109 -17.05 10.29 13.37
C ILE A 109 -17.90 9.75 14.51
N THR A 110 -19.12 10.26 14.63
CA THR A 110 -20.09 9.86 15.66
C THR A 110 -21.29 9.18 15.01
N ALA A 111 -21.64 8.01 15.53
CA ALA A 111 -22.79 7.23 15.07
C ALA A 111 -24.14 7.90 15.42
N PRO A 112 -25.25 7.54 14.76
CA PRO A 112 -26.56 8.19 14.96
C PRO A 112 -27.10 8.15 16.40
N ASP A 113 -26.74 7.13 17.17
CA ASP A 113 -27.14 6.95 18.56
C ASP A 113 -26.20 7.66 19.55
N GLY A 114 -25.13 8.28 19.08
CA GLY A 114 -24.08 8.92 19.89
C GLY A 114 -23.24 7.95 20.73
N SER A 115 -23.44 6.63 20.61
CA SER A 115 -22.82 5.64 21.51
C SER A 115 -21.36 5.35 21.18
N SER A 116 -20.97 5.56 19.91
CA SER A 116 -19.65 5.22 19.40
C SER A 116 -19.03 6.40 18.65
N THR A 117 -17.72 6.56 18.86
CA THR A 117 -16.92 7.59 18.19
C THR A 117 -15.65 6.96 17.63
N LEU A 118 -15.40 7.17 16.34
CA LEU A 118 -14.15 6.83 15.69
C LEU A 118 -13.30 8.09 15.56
N SER A 119 -12.06 8.00 16.02
CA SER A 119 -11.07 9.04 15.83
C SER A 119 -10.10 8.59 14.75
N TRP A 120 -10.03 9.37 13.69
CA TRP A 120 -9.12 9.20 12.59
C TRP A 120 -8.11 10.35 12.63
N PRO A 121 -6.94 10.11 13.23
CA PRO A 121 -6.05 11.20 13.66
C PRO A 121 -5.37 11.92 12.50
N ARG A 122 -5.15 11.25 11.36
CA ARG A 122 -4.58 11.80 10.12
C ARG A 122 -5.08 11.02 8.92
N PHE A 123 -5.47 11.72 7.86
CA PHE A 123 -5.80 11.11 6.56
C PHE A 123 -4.53 10.90 5.74
N GLY A 124 -4.41 9.79 5.00
CA GLY A 124 -3.34 9.57 4.02
C GLY A 124 -1.88 9.65 4.51
N GLY A 125 -0.98 9.17 3.66
CA GLY A 125 0.47 9.19 3.87
C GLY A 125 1.10 10.58 3.69
N ASP A 126 2.29 10.74 4.26
CA ASP A 126 2.99 12.02 4.44
C ASP A 126 3.15 12.86 3.13
N ARG A 127 3.13 14.18 3.26
CA ARG A 127 3.49 15.20 2.23
C ARG A 127 2.71 15.20 0.90
N THR A 128 1.89 16.21 0.72
CA THR A 128 1.25 16.63 -0.54
C THR A 128 1.29 18.16 -0.74
N TYR A 129 1.40 18.62 -1.98
CA TYR A 129 1.16 20.02 -2.36
C TYR A 129 0.34 20.09 -3.64
N ALA A 130 -0.18 18.95 -4.05
CA ALA A 130 -0.96 18.77 -5.26
C ALA A 130 -2.32 18.22 -4.88
N ASP A 131 -3.30 18.48 -5.74
CA ASP A 131 -4.57 17.80 -5.65
C ASP A 131 -4.35 16.29 -5.57
N TYR A 132 -4.99 15.65 -4.59
CA TYR A 132 -4.77 14.24 -4.30
C TYR A 132 -6.10 13.52 -4.07
N PRO A 133 -6.35 12.37 -4.74
CA PRO A 133 -7.48 11.52 -4.40
C PRO A 133 -7.31 10.94 -2.98
N LEU A 134 -8.20 11.33 -2.08
CA LEU A 134 -8.43 10.63 -0.83
C LEU A 134 -9.40 9.49 -1.08
N GLN A 135 -9.00 8.30 -0.65
CA GLN A 135 -9.77 7.08 -0.79
C GLN A 135 -9.38 6.12 0.33
N ASP A 136 -9.88 6.42 1.53
CA ASP A 136 -9.39 5.78 2.75
C ASP A 136 -10.58 5.41 3.66
N TYR A 137 -10.32 4.55 4.63
CA TYR A 137 -11.32 4.04 5.57
C TYR A 137 -10.74 3.80 6.96
N ILE A 138 -11.61 3.80 7.96
CA ILE A 138 -11.29 3.42 9.32
C ILE A 138 -12.37 2.50 9.88
N ALA A 139 -11.91 1.42 10.52
CA ALA A 139 -12.77 0.49 11.26
C ALA A 139 -12.71 0.78 12.77
N GLY A 140 -13.66 0.23 13.51
CA GLY A 140 -13.59 0.14 14.98
C GLY A 140 -14.88 0.45 15.73
N PHE A 141 -15.99 0.72 15.02
CA PHE A 141 -17.29 0.74 15.66
C PHE A 141 -17.63 -0.65 16.23
N ALA A 142 -18.39 -0.65 17.32
CA ALA A 142 -18.94 -1.85 17.93
C ALA A 142 -20.26 -2.25 17.25
N ASP A 143 -20.24 -2.33 15.92
CA ASP A 143 -21.37 -2.73 15.07
C ASP A 143 -22.65 -1.88 15.33
N VAL A 144 -22.57 -0.58 15.05
CA VAL A 144 -23.66 0.40 15.28
C VAL A 144 -24.77 0.31 14.22
N ALA A 145 -25.91 0.97 14.46
CA ALA A 145 -26.99 1.05 13.48
C ALA A 145 -26.53 1.77 12.19
N GLY A 146 -26.87 1.20 11.03
CA GLY A 146 -26.51 1.76 9.72
C GLY A 146 -27.48 2.81 9.16
N SER A 147 -28.61 3.01 9.82
CA SER A 147 -29.58 4.05 9.47
C SER A 147 -29.53 5.22 10.44
N GLY A 148 -29.74 6.43 9.91
CA GLY A 148 -29.73 7.68 10.66
C GLY A 148 -28.55 8.59 10.32
N ASP A 149 -28.36 9.62 11.14
CA ASP A 149 -27.44 10.71 10.88
C ASP A 149 -26.05 10.43 11.48
N PHE A 150 -25.06 10.18 10.64
CA PHE A 150 -23.66 10.12 11.04
C PHE A 150 -23.05 11.53 11.02
N GLN A 151 -22.39 11.92 12.11
CA GLN A 151 -21.70 13.21 12.18
C GLN A 151 -20.21 13.03 11.91
N TRP A 152 -19.69 13.77 10.93
CA TRP A 152 -18.28 13.80 10.56
C TRP A 152 -17.70 15.17 10.93
N ARG A 153 -16.85 15.20 11.95
CA ARG A 153 -16.16 16.42 12.38
C ARG A 153 -14.74 16.41 11.85
N PHE A 154 -14.47 17.21 10.83
CA PHE A 154 -13.14 17.41 10.26
C PHE A 154 -12.39 18.52 11.00
N THR A 155 -11.11 18.29 11.27
CA THR A 155 -10.22 19.25 11.95
C THR A 155 -8.88 19.33 11.26
N SER A 156 -8.39 20.53 10.99
CA SER A 156 -7.00 20.75 10.57
C SER A 156 -6.06 20.48 11.76
N VAL A 157 -4.98 19.74 11.52
CA VAL A 157 -3.98 19.29 12.50
C VAL A 157 -2.73 20.16 12.40
N GLY A 158 -2.92 21.48 12.37
CA GLY A 158 -1.80 22.43 12.30
C GLY A 158 -2.23 23.77 11.71
N PRO A 159 -2.17 24.88 12.46
CA PRO A 159 -2.39 26.20 11.88
C PRO A 159 -1.17 26.67 11.09
N PRO A 160 -1.35 27.59 10.11
CA PRO A 160 -2.61 28.11 9.53
C PRO A 160 -3.10 27.41 8.23
N TRP A 161 -3.11 26.08 8.14
CA TRP A 161 -3.39 25.39 6.87
C TRP A 161 -4.89 25.22 6.61
N VAL A 162 -5.30 25.42 5.35
CA VAL A 162 -6.67 25.20 4.89
C VAL A 162 -6.67 24.10 3.84
N ALA A 163 -7.32 22.99 4.15
CA ALA A 163 -7.52 21.86 3.25
C ALA A 163 -8.92 21.94 2.63
N GLY A 164 -9.01 21.89 1.31
CA GLY A 164 -10.28 21.78 0.61
C GLY A 164 -10.57 20.32 0.30
N LEU A 165 -11.77 19.85 0.65
CA LEU A 165 -12.30 18.57 0.20
C LEU A 165 -13.32 18.82 -0.90
N ARG A 166 -13.13 18.18 -2.05
CA ARG A 166 -13.95 18.29 -3.25
C ARG A 166 -14.49 16.95 -3.67
N ASP A 167 -15.65 16.94 -4.32
CA ASP A 167 -16.28 15.74 -4.86
C ASP A 167 -16.48 14.66 -3.76
N VAL A 168 -16.82 15.12 -2.55
CA VAL A 168 -16.83 14.28 -1.34
C VAL A 168 -17.90 13.21 -1.45
N THR A 169 -17.57 11.97 -1.12
CA THR A 169 -18.54 10.89 -0.90
C THR A 169 -18.24 10.19 0.41
N TYR A 170 -19.24 10.03 1.26
CA TYR A 170 -19.12 9.31 2.54
C TYR A 170 -19.55 7.87 2.36
N HIS A 171 -18.87 6.96 3.04
CA HIS A 171 -19.08 5.53 2.94
C HIS A 171 -19.29 4.91 4.32
N LEU A 172 -20.18 3.93 4.40
CA LEU A 172 -20.30 3.04 5.55
C LEU A 172 -19.76 1.66 5.18
N THR A 173 -19.10 1.02 6.14
CA THR A 173 -18.60 -0.35 5.99
C THR A 173 -19.13 -1.28 7.08
N THR A 174 -19.29 -2.55 6.70
CA THR A 174 -19.60 -3.64 7.63
C THR A 174 -18.45 -4.63 7.66
N ARG A 175 -18.26 -5.25 8.82
CA ARG A 175 -17.26 -6.28 9.02
C ARG A 175 -17.69 -7.53 8.26
N VAL A 176 -16.74 -8.13 7.59
CA VAL A 176 -16.87 -9.44 6.94
C VAL A 176 -15.67 -10.31 7.29
N ASP A 177 -15.75 -11.59 6.93
CA ASP A 177 -14.62 -12.51 7.12
C ASP A 177 -13.43 -12.06 6.27
N ASN A 178 -12.23 -12.18 6.84
CA ASN A 178 -11.00 -11.86 6.15
C ASN A 178 -10.75 -12.85 5.02
N VAL A 179 -10.65 -12.35 3.80
CA VAL A 179 -10.05 -13.08 2.69
C VAL A 179 -8.60 -12.62 2.56
N VAL A 180 -7.67 -13.57 2.67
CA VAL A 180 -6.23 -13.31 2.63
C VAL A 180 -5.62 -13.93 1.37
N GLY A 181 -5.00 -13.10 0.54
CA GLY A 181 -4.22 -13.52 -0.62
C GLY A 181 -2.74 -13.22 -0.42
N THR A 182 -1.87 -14.09 -0.94
CA THR A 182 -0.41 -13.92 -0.87
C THR A 182 0.19 -13.92 -2.27
N TYR A 183 0.94 -12.87 -2.58
CA TYR A 183 1.44 -12.58 -3.92
C TYR A 183 2.96 -12.40 -3.86
N PRO A 184 3.77 -13.41 -4.26
CA PRO A 184 5.21 -13.27 -4.32
C PRO A 184 5.63 -12.43 -5.52
N GLY A 185 6.72 -11.69 -5.39
CA GLY A 185 7.33 -10.91 -6.48
C GLY A 185 8.82 -10.70 -6.29
N SER A 186 9.46 -10.01 -7.23
CA SER A 186 10.87 -9.66 -7.16
C SER A 186 11.19 -8.37 -7.92
N VAL A 187 12.04 -7.55 -7.31
CA VAL A 187 12.67 -6.38 -7.93
C VAL A 187 14.17 -6.59 -8.15
N ALA A 188 14.61 -7.85 -8.22
CA ALA A 188 16.00 -8.22 -8.52
C ALA A 188 16.41 -7.83 -9.95
N SER A 189 15.47 -7.84 -10.88
CA SER A 189 15.63 -7.46 -12.28
C SER A 189 14.30 -6.98 -12.83
N GLY A 190 14.31 -6.11 -13.83
CA GLY A 190 13.08 -5.61 -14.43
C GLY A 190 13.28 -4.26 -15.12
N PRO A 191 12.20 -3.65 -15.60
CA PRO A 191 12.22 -2.27 -16.05
C PRO A 191 12.61 -1.33 -14.91
N THR A 192 13.08 -0.14 -15.26
CA THR A 192 13.43 0.89 -14.28
C THR A 192 12.57 2.13 -14.45
N TRP A 193 12.36 2.86 -13.36
CA TRP A 193 11.56 4.08 -13.35
C TRP A 193 12.03 5.04 -12.25
N SER A 194 11.63 6.30 -12.37
CA SER A 194 11.82 7.30 -11.33
C SER A 194 10.63 7.27 -10.37
N ARG A 195 10.71 6.44 -9.33
CA ARG A 195 9.61 6.24 -8.37
C ARG A 195 9.17 7.57 -7.71
N PRO A 196 7.91 7.66 -7.25
CA PRO A 196 7.50 8.70 -6.32
C PRO A 196 8.35 8.67 -5.05
N TYR A 197 8.62 9.85 -4.50
CA TYR A 197 9.06 10.03 -3.12
C TYR A 197 7.87 10.31 -2.20
N TYR A 198 6.88 11.04 -2.73
CA TYR A 198 5.55 11.26 -2.18
C TYR A 198 4.61 11.64 -3.32
N ILE A 199 3.33 11.92 -3.03
CA ILE A 199 2.29 12.06 -4.04
C ILE A 199 2.49 13.17 -5.09
N GLY A 200 3.31 14.17 -4.78
CA GLY A 200 3.64 15.26 -5.70
C GLY A 200 5.07 15.22 -6.25
N GLY A 201 5.93 14.35 -5.74
CA GLY A 201 7.37 14.46 -5.91
C GLY A 201 8.04 13.18 -6.37
N ILE A 202 9.02 13.31 -7.27
CA ILE A 202 9.84 12.20 -7.75
C ILE A 202 11.06 12.02 -6.85
N SER A 203 11.42 10.77 -6.57
CA SER A 203 12.63 10.44 -5.83
C SER A 203 13.89 10.67 -6.66
N GLY A 204 14.86 11.39 -6.09
CA GLY A 204 16.21 11.54 -6.64
C GLY A 204 17.11 10.29 -6.46
N LEU A 205 16.61 9.23 -5.81
CA LEU A 205 17.35 7.98 -5.58
C LEU A 205 17.26 6.98 -6.74
N GLY A 206 16.51 7.32 -7.78
CA GLY A 206 16.30 6.48 -8.96
C GLY A 206 17.24 6.76 -10.14
N PRO A 207 16.97 6.14 -11.31
CA PRO A 207 15.88 5.21 -11.55
C PRO A 207 16.09 3.88 -10.82
N VAL A 208 15.01 3.25 -10.35
CA VAL A 208 15.02 2.00 -9.59
C VAL A 208 14.33 0.88 -10.37
N VAL A 209 14.70 -0.38 -10.12
CA VAL A 209 13.94 -1.52 -10.65
C VAL A 209 12.57 -1.60 -9.97
N TYR A 210 11.53 -1.89 -10.74
CA TYR A 210 10.18 -2.09 -10.23
C TYR A 210 9.51 -3.33 -10.83
N GLN A 211 8.46 -3.79 -10.14
CA GLN A 211 7.48 -4.73 -10.63
C GLN A 211 6.09 -4.14 -10.41
N ALA A 212 5.28 -4.10 -11.46
CA ALA A 212 3.89 -3.66 -11.40
C ALA A 212 2.96 -4.87 -11.56
N THR A 213 2.01 -5.02 -10.64
CA THR A 213 0.98 -6.05 -10.67
C THR A 213 -0.37 -5.38 -10.85
N ALA A 214 -0.99 -5.57 -12.02
CA ALA A 214 -2.34 -5.10 -12.28
C ALA A 214 -3.37 -6.06 -11.67
N PHE A 215 -4.43 -5.53 -11.09
CA PHE A 215 -5.51 -6.32 -10.49
C PHE A 215 -6.85 -5.57 -10.51
N GLU A 216 -7.93 -6.31 -10.32
CA GLU A 216 -9.26 -5.81 -10.05
C GLU A 216 -9.72 -6.25 -8.65
N VAL A 217 -10.62 -5.48 -8.06
CA VAL A 217 -11.30 -5.88 -6.82
C VAL A 217 -12.73 -6.33 -7.14
N PRO A 218 -13.16 -7.53 -6.70
CA PRO A 218 -14.51 -8.01 -6.98
C PRO A 218 -15.55 -7.47 -5.99
N VAL A 219 -15.12 -6.98 -4.82
CA VAL A 219 -16.00 -6.45 -3.76
C VAL A 219 -15.47 -5.11 -3.29
N SER A 220 -16.31 -4.08 -3.26
CA SER A 220 -15.93 -2.77 -2.72
C SER A 220 -15.72 -2.85 -1.21
N GLY A 221 -14.64 -2.24 -0.70
CA GLY A 221 -14.35 -2.25 0.73
C GLY A 221 -12.92 -1.87 1.06
N GLY A 222 -12.58 -1.99 2.33
CA GLY A 222 -11.25 -1.76 2.85
C GLY A 222 -10.31 -2.91 2.51
N TYR A 223 -9.20 -2.59 1.84
CA TYR A 223 -8.12 -3.51 1.54
C TYR A 223 -6.85 -3.05 2.26
N TYR A 224 -6.17 -4.02 2.87
CA TYR A 224 -4.90 -3.84 3.54
C TYR A 224 -3.82 -4.65 2.83
N PHE A 225 -2.81 -3.96 2.32
CA PHE A 225 -1.65 -4.52 1.66
C PHE A 225 -0.46 -4.47 2.61
N GLU A 226 0.19 -5.60 2.84
CA GLU A 226 1.47 -5.67 3.56
C GLU A 226 2.50 -6.36 2.68
N SER A 227 3.52 -5.62 2.24
CA SER A 227 4.60 -6.13 1.42
C SER A 227 5.91 -6.19 2.19
N VAL A 228 6.51 -7.37 2.26
CA VAL A 228 7.69 -7.64 3.08
C VAL A 228 8.84 -8.14 2.22
N VAL A 229 10.02 -7.53 2.36
CA VAL A 229 11.31 -8.08 1.91
C VAL A 229 12.06 -8.70 3.08
N ALA A 230 12.90 -9.68 2.80
CA ALA A 230 13.67 -10.34 3.86
C ALA A 230 14.73 -9.43 4.52
N GLN A 231 15.30 -8.48 3.76
CA GLN A 231 16.34 -7.55 4.23
C GLN A 231 16.22 -6.19 3.52
N GLY A 232 16.81 -5.15 4.10
CA GLY A 232 16.89 -3.83 3.46
C GLY A 232 15.57 -3.07 3.40
N ASP A 233 15.51 -2.11 2.47
CA ASP A 233 14.40 -1.18 2.33
C ASP A 233 13.51 -1.57 1.14
N HIS A 234 12.21 -1.36 1.28
CA HIS A 234 11.19 -1.63 0.27
C HIS A 234 10.40 -0.36 -0.04
N PHE A 235 9.66 -0.34 -1.15
CA PHE A 235 8.73 0.73 -1.47
C PHE A 235 7.53 0.13 -2.19
N LEU A 236 6.34 0.56 -1.79
CA LEU A 236 5.08 0.13 -2.36
C LEU A 236 4.28 1.35 -2.79
N ALA A 237 3.67 1.29 -3.96
CA ALA A 237 2.75 2.31 -4.45
C ALA A 237 1.50 1.64 -5.01
N LEU A 238 0.35 2.27 -4.82
CA LEU A 238 -0.92 1.85 -5.33
C LEU A 238 -1.42 2.90 -6.32
N TYR A 239 -1.76 2.47 -7.53
CA TYR A 239 -2.33 3.31 -8.57
C TYR A 239 -3.76 2.89 -8.87
N GLN A 240 -4.61 3.84 -9.21
CA GLN A 240 -5.95 3.59 -9.73
C GLN A 240 -5.93 3.63 -11.26
N ASP A 241 -6.75 2.78 -11.90
CA ASP A 241 -7.02 2.71 -13.34
C ASP A 241 -5.81 2.32 -14.21
N ALA A 242 -4.75 3.13 -14.23
CA ALA A 242 -3.58 2.92 -15.09
C ALA A 242 -2.28 3.30 -14.40
N PHE A 243 -1.22 2.55 -14.74
CA PHE A 243 0.16 2.83 -14.33
C PHE A 243 1.02 3.15 -15.56
N ASP A 244 1.74 4.29 -15.51
CA ASP A 244 2.73 4.67 -16.51
C ASP A 244 4.07 5.05 -15.84
N PRO A 245 5.16 4.29 -16.05
CA PRO A 245 6.46 4.60 -15.44
C PRO A 245 7.08 5.93 -15.91
N ALA A 246 6.61 6.49 -17.03
CA ALA A 246 7.01 7.83 -17.49
C ALA A 246 6.23 8.97 -16.79
N GLN A 247 5.08 8.64 -16.18
CA GLN A 247 4.23 9.55 -15.41
C GLN A 247 3.94 8.97 -14.02
N PRO A 248 4.97 8.77 -13.18
CA PRO A 248 4.86 8.07 -11.89
C PRO A 248 3.93 8.76 -10.87
N LEU A 249 3.47 9.98 -11.11
CA LEU A 249 2.51 10.67 -10.23
C LEU A 249 1.08 10.61 -10.77
N ALA A 250 0.89 10.23 -12.04
CA ALA A 250 -0.44 10.10 -12.62
C ALA A 250 -1.15 8.89 -11.99
N ASN A 251 -2.38 9.13 -11.51
CA ASN A 251 -3.24 8.13 -10.87
C ASN A 251 -2.68 7.45 -9.62
N LEU A 252 -1.62 8.00 -9.01
CA LEU A 252 -1.12 7.50 -7.74
C LEU A 252 -2.20 7.70 -6.66
N LEU A 253 -2.63 6.60 -6.06
CA LEU A 253 -3.69 6.57 -5.06
C LEU A 253 -3.15 6.54 -3.64
N ASP A 254 -2.06 5.81 -3.40
CA ASP A 254 -1.38 5.78 -2.11
C ASP A 254 0.05 5.24 -2.29
N TYR A 255 0.91 5.43 -1.30
CA TYR A 255 2.26 4.89 -1.30
C TYR A 255 2.76 4.70 0.13
N GLU A 256 3.66 3.75 0.33
CA GLU A 256 4.32 3.57 1.61
C GLU A 256 5.78 3.18 1.43
N ALA A 257 6.64 3.80 2.23
CA ALA A 257 8.02 3.38 2.37
C ALA A 257 8.09 2.14 3.27
N GLY A 258 8.90 1.16 2.89
CA GLY A 258 9.09 -0.12 3.57
C GLY A 258 9.73 -0.07 4.96
N ASN A 259 9.52 1.01 5.70
CA ASN A 259 9.87 1.19 7.10
C ASN A 259 8.64 1.63 7.93
N GLY A 260 7.44 1.59 7.35
CA GLY A 260 6.27 2.28 7.87
C GLY A 260 6.51 3.80 7.82
N SER A 261 5.56 4.60 8.27
CA SER A 261 5.70 6.07 8.43
C SER A 261 6.81 6.50 9.41
N SER A 262 7.70 5.59 9.80
CA SER A 262 8.91 5.81 10.58
C SER A 262 10.11 5.27 9.79
N PRO A 263 11.01 6.12 9.29
CA PRO A 263 12.27 5.70 8.65
C PRO A 263 13.13 4.71 9.46
N ASN A 264 12.78 4.47 10.74
CA ASN A 264 13.45 3.61 11.71
C ASN A 264 12.54 2.55 12.35
N GLY A 265 11.32 2.31 11.84
CA GLY A 265 10.36 1.33 12.37
C GLY A 265 10.76 -0.12 12.06
N PRO A 266 10.77 -1.04 13.05
CA PRO A 266 10.98 -2.47 12.80
C PRO A 266 9.67 -3.20 12.42
N PRO A 267 9.74 -4.24 11.57
CA PRO A 267 10.92 -4.69 10.85
C PRO A 267 11.16 -3.84 9.58
N ARG A 268 12.41 -3.42 9.38
CA ARG A 268 12.86 -2.82 8.11
C ARG A 268 12.50 -3.76 6.96
N GLY A 269 11.99 -3.20 5.86
CA GLY A 269 11.56 -3.94 4.69
C GLY A 269 10.06 -4.23 4.60
N THR A 270 9.23 -3.67 5.50
CA THR A 270 7.77 -3.83 5.48
C THR A 270 7.09 -2.53 5.04
N ALA A 271 6.40 -2.56 3.90
CA ALA A 271 5.54 -1.49 3.41
C ALA A 271 4.08 -1.87 3.57
N ARG A 272 3.23 -0.93 3.99
CA ARG A 272 1.82 -1.16 4.30
C ARG A 272 0.94 -0.08 3.69
N ILE A 273 -0.08 -0.47 2.94
CA ILE A 273 -1.08 0.44 2.40
C ILE A 273 -2.46 -0.02 2.88
N SER A 274 -3.29 0.89 3.36
CA SER A 274 -4.71 0.66 3.61
C SER A 274 -5.51 1.61 2.75
N ALA A 275 -6.40 1.07 1.92
CA ALA A 275 -7.19 1.90 1.01
C ALA A 275 -8.61 1.34 0.88
N LEU A 276 -9.56 2.24 0.63
CA LEU A 276 -10.94 1.87 0.31
C LEU A 276 -11.06 1.60 -1.19
N LEU A 277 -11.10 0.35 -1.65
CA LEU A 277 -11.15 0.06 -3.09
C LEU A 277 -12.57 -0.23 -3.57
N PHE A 278 -12.86 0.13 -4.82
CA PHE A 278 -14.18 -0.02 -5.45
C PHE A 278 -14.19 -1.12 -6.50
N ALA A 279 -15.21 -1.97 -6.43
CA ALA A 279 -15.45 -3.07 -7.36
C ALA A 279 -15.55 -2.61 -8.81
N GLY A 280 -15.05 -3.43 -9.73
CA GLY A 280 -15.07 -3.16 -11.16
C GLY A 280 -14.10 -2.06 -11.61
N ARG A 281 -13.19 -1.62 -10.74
CA ARG A 281 -12.05 -0.76 -11.11
C ARG A 281 -10.77 -1.58 -11.20
N SER A 282 -9.89 -1.15 -12.11
CA SER A 282 -8.53 -1.65 -12.21
C SER A 282 -7.61 -0.87 -11.28
N TYR A 283 -6.64 -1.55 -10.70
CA TYR A 283 -5.60 -0.97 -9.86
C TYR A 283 -4.26 -1.59 -10.22
N HIS A 284 -3.18 -0.90 -9.87
CA HIS A 284 -1.83 -1.42 -10.02
C HIS A 284 -1.09 -1.30 -8.69
N LEU A 285 -0.60 -2.43 -8.18
CA LEU A 285 0.31 -2.44 -7.05
C LEU A 285 1.75 -2.49 -7.58
N VAL A 286 2.54 -1.48 -7.26
CA VAL A 286 3.89 -1.31 -7.78
C VAL A 286 4.88 -1.42 -6.64
N ALA A 287 5.67 -2.49 -6.65
CA ALA A 287 6.76 -2.69 -5.71
C ALA A 287 8.08 -2.25 -6.38
N SER A 288 8.94 -1.55 -5.65
CA SER A 288 10.25 -1.14 -6.18
C SER A 288 11.38 -1.31 -5.18
N GLN A 289 12.61 -1.25 -5.70
CA GLN A 289 13.78 -1.00 -4.85
C GLN A 289 13.66 0.38 -4.18
N TRP A 290 14.34 0.56 -3.06
CA TRP A 290 14.43 1.84 -2.39
C TRP A 290 15.28 2.88 -3.16
N SER A 291 16.41 2.44 -3.73
CA SER A 291 17.36 3.28 -4.47
C SER A 291 18.08 2.47 -5.54
N ALA A 292 18.67 3.12 -6.54
CA ALA A 292 19.42 2.47 -7.61
C ALA A 292 20.66 1.71 -7.09
N SER A 293 21.19 2.12 -5.93
CA SER A 293 22.30 1.46 -5.25
C SER A 293 21.87 0.30 -4.35
N ALA A 294 20.58 0.17 -4.04
CA ALA A 294 20.09 -0.93 -3.22
C ALA A 294 19.97 -2.19 -4.07
N PRO A 295 20.43 -3.37 -3.60
CA PRO A 295 20.23 -4.61 -4.32
C PRO A 295 18.73 -4.89 -4.43
N GLY A 296 18.32 -5.39 -5.61
CA GLY A 296 16.97 -5.87 -5.80
C GLY A 296 16.72 -7.18 -5.05
N GLN A 297 15.49 -7.39 -4.60
CA GLN A 297 15.14 -8.47 -3.69
C GLN A 297 13.78 -9.06 -4.03
N SER A 298 13.56 -10.30 -3.62
CA SER A 298 12.22 -10.89 -3.60
C SER A 298 11.41 -10.32 -2.44
N TYR A 299 10.12 -10.19 -2.66
CA TYR A 299 9.15 -9.73 -1.67
C TYR A 299 7.92 -10.64 -1.67
N VAL A 300 7.15 -10.56 -0.60
CA VAL A 300 5.83 -11.18 -0.49
C VAL A 300 4.84 -10.11 -0.09
N THR A 301 3.80 -9.91 -0.89
CA THR A 301 2.67 -9.06 -0.54
C THR A 301 1.52 -9.93 -0.03
N THR A 302 1.12 -9.70 1.22
CA THR A 302 -0.11 -10.23 1.80
C THR A 302 -1.19 -9.18 1.65
N VAL A 303 -2.35 -9.56 1.11
CA VAL A 303 -3.52 -8.67 0.99
C VAL A 303 -4.64 -9.24 1.82
N THR A 304 -5.18 -8.44 2.72
CA THR A 304 -6.39 -8.76 3.50
C THR A 304 -7.52 -7.83 3.05
N GLY A 305 -8.68 -8.39 2.73
CA GLY A 305 -9.85 -7.61 2.33
C GLY A 305 -11.13 -8.43 2.31
N PRO A 306 -12.25 -7.84 1.85
CA PRO A 306 -13.55 -8.52 1.79
C PRO A 306 -13.61 -9.65 0.74
N ALA A 307 -12.68 -9.66 -0.21
CA ALA A 307 -12.54 -10.70 -1.24
C ALA A 307 -11.11 -10.75 -1.77
N ALA A 308 -10.73 -11.86 -2.41
CA ALA A 308 -9.43 -11.98 -3.08
C ALA A 308 -9.34 -11.06 -4.30
N LEU A 309 -8.14 -10.58 -4.62
CA LEU A 309 -7.88 -9.80 -5.83
C LEU A 309 -7.99 -10.69 -7.08
N ILE A 310 -8.45 -10.12 -8.19
CA ILE A 310 -8.39 -10.76 -9.52
C ILE A 310 -7.17 -10.18 -10.24
N LEU A 311 -6.11 -10.97 -10.42
CA LEU A 311 -4.91 -10.48 -11.09
C LEU A 311 -5.11 -10.44 -12.62
N ALA A 312 -4.61 -9.38 -13.26
CA ALA A 312 -4.63 -9.31 -14.72
C ALA A 312 -3.76 -10.43 -15.31
N GLY A 313 -4.34 -11.23 -16.20
CA GLY A 313 -3.66 -12.39 -16.81
C GLY A 313 -3.94 -13.72 -16.12
N ASP A 314 -4.53 -13.71 -14.91
CA ASP A 314 -5.17 -14.89 -14.32
C ASP A 314 -6.61 -15.01 -14.84
N ASP A 315 -6.76 -15.13 -16.16
CA ASP A 315 -8.04 -15.45 -16.79
C ASP A 315 -8.43 -16.88 -16.38
N THR A 316 -9.21 -16.99 -15.31
CA THR A 316 -10.40 -17.83 -15.06
C THR A 316 -10.51 -19.21 -15.72
N LEU A 317 -9.43 -19.91 -16.02
CA LEU A 317 -9.47 -21.29 -16.58
C LEU A 317 -9.83 -22.38 -15.54
N PHE A 318 -10.23 -22.00 -14.33
CA PHE A 318 -10.56 -22.96 -13.26
C PHE A 318 -11.88 -22.68 -12.52
N ALA A 319 -12.75 -21.80 -13.04
CA ALA A 319 -14.05 -21.54 -12.39
C ALA A 319 -15.14 -22.58 -12.73
N ASP A 320 -14.89 -23.50 -13.65
CA ASP A 320 -15.81 -24.55 -14.07
C ASP A 320 -15.11 -25.91 -14.07
N GLY A 321 -14.78 -26.41 -12.88
CA GLY A 321 -14.43 -27.81 -12.71
C GLY A 321 -15.60 -28.72 -13.06
N PHE A 322 -15.57 -29.38 -14.22
CA PHE A 322 -16.11 -30.72 -14.51
C PHE A 322 -15.53 -31.26 -15.84
N GLU A 323 -14.57 -32.19 -15.75
CA GLU A 323 -14.63 -33.53 -16.35
C GLU A 323 -13.91 -34.53 -15.43
#